data_AF-A0A9Q3K6P7-F1
#
_entry.id   AF-A0A9Q3K6P7-F1
#
_cell.length_a   1.000
_cell.length_b   1.000
_cell.length_c   1.000
_cell.angle_alpha   90.00
_cell.angle_beta   90.00
_cell.angle_gamma   90.00
#
_symmetry.space_group_name_H-M   'P 1'
#
loop_
_entity.id
_entity.type
_entity.pdbx_description
1 polymer ?
#
loop_
_entity_poly.entity_id
_entity_poly.type
_entity_poly.pdbx_seq_one_letter_code
_entity_poly.pdbx_strand_id
1 'polypeptide(L)'
;MRINHGKHEWSWWKYELITKWANNSWRFKMENAFINFIFNSEKDRPLTWFFKQKDRLSALHPDMSDTMIYMKILRKCGGELEHAIKRRCVEPCSTEYYINAMDDIITRTRIGKTWTKIRMEAKIISNIPREDRRPERPVLKCHKCGSTSHLANTCTKKPKINEVQVIEEVQCT
;
A
#
# COMPACT_ATOMS: atom_id res chain seq x y z
N MET A 1 24.02 11.58 -39.44
CA MET A 1 24.13 12.99 -39.02
C MET A 1 25.58 13.50 -39.02
N ARG A 2 26.55 12.84 -38.38
CA ARG A 2 27.97 13.26 -38.44
C ARG A 2 28.56 13.36 -39.86
N ILE A 3 28.07 12.56 -40.79
CA ILE A 3 28.57 12.50 -42.18
C ILE A 3 28.17 13.75 -42.99
N ASN A 4 27.06 14.43 -42.66
CA ASN A 4 26.53 15.54 -43.47
C ASN A 4 26.83 16.93 -42.90
N HIS A 5 27.17 17.05 -41.62
CA HIS A 5 27.37 18.35 -40.96
C HIS A 5 28.84 18.64 -40.58
N GLY A 6 29.79 17.79 -40.97
CA GLY A 6 31.20 18.00 -40.60
C GLY A 6 31.49 17.89 -39.10
N LYS A 7 32.68 18.37 -38.67
CA LYS A 7 33.09 18.39 -37.26
C LYS A 7 32.61 19.68 -36.59
N HIS A 8 31.52 19.59 -35.85
CA HIS A 8 31.05 20.65 -34.95
C HIS A 8 31.31 20.29 -33.48
N GLU A 9 31.41 21.33 -32.65
CA GLU A 9 31.49 21.19 -31.20
C GLU A 9 30.21 20.57 -30.62
N TRP A 10 30.32 19.92 -29.46
CA TRP A 10 29.18 19.25 -28.81
C TRP A 10 28.03 20.21 -28.47
N SER A 11 28.36 21.46 -28.12
CA SER A 11 27.40 22.54 -27.85
C SER A 11 26.46 22.78 -29.03
N TRP A 12 27.01 22.84 -30.25
CA TRP A 12 26.25 23.01 -31.48
C TRP A 12 25.35 21.81 -31.76
N TRP A 13 25.88 20.59 -31.62
CA TRP A 13 25.07 19.37 -31.78
C TRP A 13 23.93 19.33 -30.76
N LYS A 14 24.19 19.69 -29.50
CA LYS A 14 23.18 19.78 -28.46
C LYS A 14 22.07 20.76 -28.84
N TYR A 15 22.43 21.94 -29.34
CA TYR A 15 21.47 22.93 -29.83
C TYR A 15 20.64 22.41 -31.00
N GLU A 16 21.27 21.79 -31.99
CA GLU A 16 20.59 21.27 -33.18
C GLU A 16 19.64 20.11 -32.82
N LEU A 17 20.08 19.22 -31.91
CA LEU A 17 19.23 18.14 -31.39
C LEU A 17 18.01 18.70 -30.64
N ILE A 18 18.21 19.68 -29.76
CA ILE A 18 17.11 20.33 -29.04
C ILE A 18 16.16 21.01 -30.03
N THR A 19 16.68 21.74 -31.01
CA THR A 19 15.88 22.45 -32.01
C THR A 19 15.01 21.48 -32.83
N LYS A 20 15.55 20.34 -33.27
CA LYS A 20 14.80 19.38 -34.08
C LYS A 20 13.82 18.51 -33.29
N TRP A 21 14.20 18.06 -32.09
CA TRP A 21 13.43 17.04 -31.36
C TRP A 21 12.79 17.51 -30.06
N ALA A 22 13.25 18.60 -29.45
CA ALA A 22 12.65 19.15 -28.22
C ALA A 22 11.59 20.22 -28.53
N ASN A 23 10.75 19.95 -29.54
CA ASN A 23 9.60 20.78 -29.88
C ASN A 23 8.53 20.76 -28.77
N ASN A 24 7.56 21.68 -28.84
CA ASN A 24 6.51 21.82 -27.83
C ASN A 24 5.75 20.51 -27.57
N SER A 25 5.52 19.69 -28.60
CA SER A 25 4.87 18.40 -28.45
C SER A 25 5.69 17.41 -27.64
N TRP A 26 7.03 17.37 -27.82
CA TRP A 26 7.92 16.55 -27.00
C TRP A 26 7.94 17.03 -25.55
N ARG A 27 8.01 18.35 -25.32
CA ARG A 27 7.97 18.94 -23.97
C ARG A 27 6.69 18.57 -23.25
N PHE A 28 5.55 18.72 -23.91
CA PHE A 28 4.24 18.32 -23.37
C PHE A 28 4.16 16.82 -23.05
N LYS A 29 4.72 15.95 -23.91
CA LYS A 29 4.80 14.50 -23.65
C LYS A 29 5.65 14.20 -22.42
N MET A 30 6.82 14.83 -22.28
CA MET A 30 7.70 14.63 -21.13
C MET A 30 7.05 15.13 -19.83
N GLU A 31 6.41 16.30 -19.87
CA GLU A 31 5.72 16.87 -18.73
C GLU A 31 4.55 15.99 -18.30
N ASN A 32 3.70 15.54 -19.22
CA ASN A 32 2.64 14.59 -18.91
C ASN A 32 3.18 13.26 -18.39
N ALA A 33 4.28 12.77 -18.96
CA ALA A 33 4.91 11.55 -18.48
C ALA A 33 5.43 11.72 -17.04
N PHE A 34 5.92 12.89 -16.65
CA PHE A 34 6.27 13.19 -15.26
C PHE A 34 5.02 13.36 -14.37
N ILE A 35 3.99 14.07 -14.85
CA ILE A 35 2.79 14.37 -14.07
C ILE A 35 2.04 13.09 -13.70
N ASN A 36 1.84 12.20 -14.68
CA ASN A 36 1.05 10.98 -14.55
C ASN A 36 1.80 9.83 -13.87
N PHE A 37 3.12 9.91 -13.75
CA PHE A 37 3.94 8.82 -13.20
C PHE A 37 4.11 8.97 -11.69
N ILE A 38 3.03 8.69 -10.98
CA ILE A 38 2.97 8.61 -9.52
C ILE A 38 3.72 7.36 -9.06
N PHE A 39 4.50 7.47 -7.98
CA PHE A 39 5.24 6.33 -7.45
C PHE A 39 4.30 5.28 -6.84
N ASN A 40 4.51 4.01 -7.18
CA ASN A 40 3.83 2.89 -6.56
C ASN A 40 4.85 1.92 -5.92
N SER A 41 4.81 1.79 -4.59
CA SER A 41 5.79 0.96 -3.84
C SER A 41 5.73 -0.54 -4.15
N GLU A 42 4.63 -1.05 -4.72
CA GLU A 42 4.48 -2.46 -5.06
C GLU A 42 4.98 -2.78 -6.48
N LYS A 43 4.97 -1.79 -7.37
CA LYS A 43 5.27 -1.97 -8.80
C LYS A 43 6.60 -1.35 -9.20
N ASP A 44 6.96 -0.23 -8.60
CA ASP A 44 8.10 0.57 -9.00
C ASP A 44 9.29 0.32 -8.08
N ARG A 45 10.46 0.13 -8.69
CA ARG A 45 11.72 0.10 -7.94
C ARG A 45 12.20 1.53 -7.70
N PRO A 46 12.47 1.95 -6.45
CA PRO A 46 12.85 3.33 -6.12
C PRO A 46 13.98 3.89 -6.97
N LEU A 47 15.07 3.13 -7.11
CA LEU A 47 16.24 3.49 -7.92
C LEU A 47 15.86 3.86 -9.36
N THR A 48 15.18 2.95 -10.08
CA THR A 48 14.89 3.14 -11.50
C THR A 48 13.81 4.19 -11.72
N TRP A 49 12.83 4.24 -10.82
CA TRP A 49 11.76 5.24 -10.87
C TRP A 49 12.32 6.66 -10.64
N PHE A 50 13.18 6.82 -9.64
CA PHE A 50 13.76 8.11 -9.27
C PHE A 50 14.64 8.67 -10.39
N PHE A 51 15.54 7.84 -10.94
CA PHE A 51 16.38 8.26 -12.07
C PHE A 51 15.55 8.67 -13.29
N LYS A 52 14.51 7.91 -13.64
CA LYS A 52 13.59 8.29 -14.74
C LYS A 52 12.93 9.65 -14.50
N GLN A 53 12.56 9.98 -13.25
CA GLN A 53 11.98 11.29 -12.97
C GLN A 53 13.03 12.40 -12.97
N LYS A 54 14.23 12.13 -12.45
CA LYS A 54 15.36 13.06 -12.51
C LYS A 54 15.70 13.40 -13.96
N ASP A 55 15.85 12.40 -14.82
CA ASP A 55 16.18 12.60 -16.24
C ASP A 55 15.11 13.44 -16.96
N ARG A 56 13.82 13.17 -16.72
CA ARG A 56 12.71 13.95 -17.29
C ARG A 56 12.77 15.42 -16.86
N LEU A 57 12.99 15.68 -15.57
CA LEU A 57 13.05 17.03 -15.03
C LEU A 57 14.32 17.77 -15.47
N SER A 58 15.48 17.12 -15.48
CA SER A 58 16.73 17.70 -15.99
C SER A 58 16.64 18.02 -17.48
N ALA A 59 15.89 17.23 -18.26
CA ALA A 59 15.68 17.50 -19.68
C ALA A 59 14.69 18.65 -19.93
N LEU A 60 13.69 18.84 -19.06
CA LEU A 60 12.71 19.93 -19.15
C LEU A 60 13.22 21.25 -18.55
N HIS A 61 14.01 21.17 -17.48
CA HIS A 61 14.48 22.30 -16.69
C HIS A 61 15.98 22.14 -16.39
N PRO A 62 16.86 22.36 -17.38
CA PRO A 62 18.30 22.19 -17.21
C PRO A 62 18.91 23.14 -16.17
N ASP A 63 18.28 24.29 -15.92
CA ASP A 63 18.77 25.31 -14.98
C ASP A 63 18.24 25.11 -13.54
N MET A 64 17.48 24.05 -13.29
CA MET A 64 16.91 23.76 -11.97
C MET A 64 17.94 23.09 -11.06
N SER A 65 18.01 23.53 -9.80
CA SER A 65 18.87 22.88 -8.81
C SER A 65 18.44 21.44 -8.52
N ASP A 66 19.40 20.57 -8.26
CA ASP A 66 19.18 19.17 -7.90
C ASP A 66 18.21 19.05 -6.70
N THR A 67 18.36 19.91 -5.69
CA THR A 67 17.45 20.00 -4.53
C THR A 67 16.00 20.23 -4.94
N MET A 68 15.76 21.18 -5.85
CA MET A 68 14.42 21.46 -6.35
C MET A 68 13.86 20.31 -7.20
N ILE A 69 14.72 19.65 -7.99
CA ILE A 69 14.37 18.43 -8.72
C ILE A 69 13.90 17.35 -7.73
N TYR A 70 14.67 17.07 -6.67
CA TYR A 70 14.29 16.06 -5.67
C TYR A 70 12.98 16.42 -4.99
N MET A 71 12.77 17.67 -4.60
CA MET A 71 11.51 18.13 -4.02
C MET A 71 10.32 17.92 -4.96
N LYS A 72 10.47 18.18 -6.27
CA LYS A 72 9.44 17.87 -7.27
C LYS A 72 9.19 16.38 -7.41
N ILE A 73 10.23 15.54 -7.39
CA ILE A 73 10.11 14.08 -7.45
C ILE A 73 9.36 13.56 -6.22
N LEU A 74 9.71 14.01 -5.01
CA LEU A 74 9.09 13.53 -3.77
C LEU A 74 7.60 13.85 -3.69
N ARG A 75 7.14 14.96 -4.29
CA ARG A 75 5.70 15.26 -4.43
C ARG A 75 4.95 14.19 -5.23
N LYS A 76 5.63 13.39 -6.06
CA LYS A 76 5.06 12.26 -6.80
C LYS A 76 5.02 10.96 -5.99
N CYS A 77 5.66 10.91 -4.83
CA CYS A 77 5.51 9.82 -3.86
C CYS A 77 4.21 9.98 -3.05
N GLY A 78 3.90 11.23 -2.69
CA GLY A 78 2.67 11.60 -1.98
C GLY A 78 2.62 11.16 -0.51
N GLY A 79 1.75 11.84 0.24
CA GLY A 79 1.31 11.45 1.59
C GLY A 79 2.44 11.14 2.58
N GLU A 80 2.33 9.98 3.22
CA GLU A 80 3.24 9.54 4.28
C GLU A 80 4.65 9.23 3.77
N LEU A 81 4.78 8.73 2.54
CA LEU A 81 6.08 8.36 1.97
C LEU A 81 6.92 9.62 1.71
N GLU A 82 6.31 10.67 1.14
CA GLU A 82 6.96 11.97 0.97
C GLU A 82 7.44 12.52 2.31
N HIS A 83 6.58 12.52 3.33
CA HIS A 83 6.91 13.02 4.67
C HIS A 83 8.06 12.22 5.31
N ALA A 84 7.99 10.89 5.24
CA ALA A 84 8.98 10.00 5.82
C ALA A 84 10.37 10.13 5.18
N ILE A 85 10.43 10.39 3.87
CA ILE A 85 11.69 10.65 3.15
C ILE A 85 12.25 12.01 3.56
N LYS A 86 11.43 13.06 3.54
CA LYS A 86 11.85 14.42 3.94
C LYS A 86 12.39 14.48 5.37
N ARG A 87 11.83 13.69 6.29
CA ARG A 87 12.34 13.58 7.67
C ARG A 87 13.73 12.95 7.76
N ARG A 88 14.11 12.09 6.80
CA ARG A 88 15.42 11.42 6.76
C ARG A 88 16.47 12.19 5.98
N CYS A 89 16.06 12.98 4.98
CA CYS A 89 16.95 13.74 4.12
C CYS A 89 16.95 15.23 4.54
N VAL A 90 17.95 15.63 5.33
CA VAL A 90 18.19 17.05 5.63
C VAL A 90 19.00 17.65 4.47
N GLU A 91 18.46 18.67 3.80
CA GLU A 91 19.08 19.27 2.62
C GLU A 91 20.40 19.99 2.94
N PRO A 92 21.42 19.95 2.05
CA PRO A 92 21.45 19.25 0.76
C PRO A 92 21.91 17.78 0.88
N CYS A 93 21.12 16.85 0.33
CA CYS A 93 21.46 15.42 0.24
C CYS A 93 21.71 14.98 -1.21
N SER A 94 22.58 13.98 -1.41
CA SER A 94 22.88 13.42 -2.73
C SER A 94 21.70 12.62 -3.30
N THR A 95 21.67 12.43 -4.64
CA THR A 95 20.67 11.56 -5.29
C THR A 95 20.62 10.17 -4.65
N GLU A 96 21.79 9.59 -4.39
CA GLU A 96 21.93 8.25 -3.80
C GLU A 96 21.31 8.19 -2.40
N TYR A 97 21.51 9.23 -1.59
CA TYR A 97 20.94 9.28 -0.25
C TYR A 97 19.40 9.30 -0.28
N TYR A 98 18.78 10.07 -1.18
CA TYR A 98 17.32 10.05 -1.36
C TYR A 98 16.80 8.68 -1.80
N ILE A 99 17.50 8.04 -2.74
CA ILE A 99 17.10 6.72 -3.24
C ILE A 99 17.24 5.67 -2.15
N ASN A 100 18.36 5.66 -1.43
CA ASN A 100 18.59 4.72 -0.32
C ASN A 100 17.58 4.93 0.80
N ALA A 101 17.27 6.17 1.17
CA ALA A 101 16.24 6.47 2.16
C ALA A 101 14.85 6.00 1.73
N MET A 102 14.51 6.19 0.45
CA MET A 102 13.24 5.74 -0.12
C MET A 102 13.13 4.21 -0.15
N ASP A 103 14.18 3.53 -0.61
CA ASP A 103 14.27 2.07 -0.63
C ASP A 103 14.20 1.49 0.79
N ASP A 104 14.88 2.12 1.73
CA ASP A 104 14.86 1.74 3.14
C ASP A 104 13.47 1.84 3.77
N ILE A 105 12.76 2.95 3.52
CA ILE A 105 11.39 3.14 4.01
C ILE A 105 10.47 2.06 3.44
N ILE A 106 10.55 1.78 2.14
CA ILE A 106 9.65 0.83 1.48
C ILE A 106 9.93 -0.61 1.92
N THR A 107 11.19 -0.95 2.16
CA THR A 107 11.61 -2.29 2.60
C THR A 107 11.34 -2.52 4.07
N ARG A 108 11.64 -1.55 4.94
CA ARG A 108 11.51 -1.68 6.41
C ARG A 108 10.15 -1.30 6.95
N THR A 109 9.31 -0.60 6.18
CA THR A 109 7.99 -0.18 6.63
C THR A 109 6.88 -0.65 5.69
N ARG A 110 5.62 -0.55 6.12
CA ARG A 110 4.44 -0.75 5.26
C ARG A 110 3.97 0.57 4.60
N ILE A 111 4.72 1.65 4.73
CA ILE A 111 4.36 2.98 4.21
C ILE A 111 4.41 2.96 2.68
N GLY A 112 3.38 3.49 2.03
CA GLY A 112 3.27 3.55 0.58
C GLY A 112 2.73 2.27 -0.08
N LYS A 113 2.47 1.20 0.67
CA LYS A 113 1.75 0.01 0.16
C LYS A 113 0.26 0.31 0.20
N THR A 114 -0.36 0.40 -0.97
CA THR A 114 -1.82 0.40 -1.04
C THR A 114 -2.30 -0.95 -0.53
N TRP A 115 -3.05 -1.01 0.57
CA TRP A 115 -3.78 -2.22 0.93
C TRP A 115 -4.64 -2.59 -0.28
N THR A 116 -4.16 -3.57 -1.05
CA THR A 116 -5.00 -4.23 -2.04
C THR A 116 -6.10 -4.85 -1.20
N LYS A 117 -7.30 -4.24 -1.23
CA LYS A 117 -8.50 -4.99 -0.88
C LYS A 117 -8.42 -6.20 -1.80
N ILE A 118 -8.11 -7.36 -1.24
CA ILE A 118 -8.22 -8.63 -1.95
C ILE A 118 -9.67 -8.62 -2.41
N ARG A 119 -9.91 -8.26 -3.66
CA ARG A 119 -11.20 -8.45 -4.29
C ARG A 119 -11.24 -9.96 -4.45
N MET A 120 -11.82 -10.64 -3.45
CA MET A 120 -12.21 -12.02 -3.59
C MET A 120 -13.22 -11.98 -4.73
N GLU A 121 -12.75 -12.23 -5.96
CA GLU A 121 -13.65 -12.53 -7.06
C GLU A 121 -14.45 -13.74 -6.61
N ALA A 122 -15.73 -13.50 -6.33
CA ALA A 122 -16.66 -14.57 -6.03
C ALA A 122 -16.69 -15.45 -7.28
N LYS A 123 -15.94 -16.56 -7.27
CA LYS A 123 -16.16 -17.66 -8.21
C LYS A 123 -17.62 -18.01 -8.06
N ILE A 124 -18.40 -17.79 -9.12
CA ILE A 124 -19.75 -18.31 -9.25
C ILE A 124 -19.59 -19.83 -9.26
N ILE A 125 -19.74 -20.44 -8.09
CA ILE A 125 -19.84 -21.89 -7.96
C ILE A 125 -21.23 -22.23 -8.48
N SER A 126 -21.27 -22.85 -9.65
CA SER A 126 -22.46 -23.47 -10.22
C SER A 126 -23.17 -24.33 -9.17
N ASN A 127 -24.49 -24.21 -9.08
CA ASN A 127 -25.38 -24.88 -8.13
C ASN A 127 -25.05 -26.37 -7.93
N ILE A 128 -24.33 -26.66 -6.84
CA ILE A 128 -24.30 -27.99 -6.23
C ILE A 128 -25.19 -27.87 -4.98
N PRO A 129 -26.23 -28.71 -4.80
CA PRO A 129 -27.03 -28.69 -3.58
C PRO A 129 -26.12 -28.96 -2.38
N ARG A 130 -25.91 -27.94 -1.54
CA ARG A 130 -25.15 -28.09 -0.30
C ARG A 130 -26.05 -28.77 0.73
N GLU A 131 -25.69 -29.99 1.11
CA GLU A 131 -26.24 -30.65 2.28
C GLU A 131 -25.88 -29.85 3.54
N ASP A 132 -26.90 -29.49 4.33
CA ASP A 132 -26.79 -28.57 5.46
C ASP A 132 -26.02 -29.23 6.62
N ARG A 133 -24.70 -29.09 6.63
CA ARG A 133 -23.83 -29.51 7.75
C ARG A 133 -23.72 -28.42 8.81
N ARG A 134 -24.81 -27.73 9.15
CA ARG A 134 -24.82 -26.83 10.30
C ARG A 134 -24.97 -27.68 11.56
N PRO A 135 -24.01 -27.67 12.51
CA PRO A 135 -24.25 -28.30 13.81
C PRO A 135 -25.48 -27.66 14.45
N GLU A 136 -26.43 -28.49 14.87
CA GLU A 136 -27.67 -28.05 15.51
C GLU A 136 -27.33 -27.13 16.68
N ARG A 137 -27.89 -25.92 16.67
CA ARG A 137 -27.69 -24.99 17.79
C ARG A 137 -28.34 -25.58 19.04
N PRO A 138 -27.62 -25.71 20.17
CA PRO A 138 -28.22 -26.23 21.38
C PRO A 138 -29.39 -25.33 21.80
N VAL A 139 -30.55 -25.92 21.99
CA VAL A 139 -31.76 -25.22 22.42
C VAL A 139 -31.51 -24.69 23.84
N LEU A 140 -31.33 -23.36 23.97
CA LEU A 140 -31.13 -22.74 25.28
C LEU A 140 -32.40 -22.87 26.13
N LYS A 141 -32.25 -23.43 27.33
CA LYS A 141 -33.30 -23.55 28.34
C LYS A 141 -33.10 -22.54 29.45
N CYS A 142 -34.19 -22.05 30.03
CA CYS A 142 -34.16 -21.18 31.19
C CYS A 142 -33.48 -21.88 32.37
N HIS A 143 -32.39 -21.30 32.89
CA HIS A 143 -31.66 -21.87 34.02
C HIS A 143 -32.40 -21.78 35.37
N LYS A 144 -33.47 -20.97 35.47
CA LYS A 144 -34.29 -20.89 36.70
C LYS A 144 -35.37 -21.95 36.79
N CYS A 145 -36.00 -22.31 35.67
CA CYS A 145 -37.18 -23.19 35.66
C CYS A 145 -37.11 -24.35 34.64
N GLY A 146 -36.07 -24.39 33.80
CA GLY A 146 -35.83 -25.45 32.82
C GLY A 146 -36.61 -25.34 31.50
N SER A 147 -37.50 -24.35 31.32
CA SER A 147 -38.31 -24.25 30.09
C SER A 147 -37.55 -23.62 28.92
N THR A 148 -37.85 -24.03 27.69
CA THR A 148 -37.27 -23.50 26.43
C THR A 148 -38.01 -22.29 25.86
N SER A 149 -39.17 -21.94 26.43
CA SER A 149 -40.01 -20.82 25.94
C SER A 149 -39.47 -19.43 26.28
N HIS A 150 -38.54 -19.32 27.22
CA HIS A 150 -37.97 -18.05 27.67
C HIS A 150 -36.58 -18.24 28.27
N LEU A 151 -35.86 -17.15 28.50
CA LEU A 151 -34.54 -17.14 29.13
C LEU A 151 -34.64 -16.74 30.62
N ALA A 152 -33.60 -17.02 31.42
CA ALA A 152 -33.63 -16.86 32.88
C ALA A 152 -33.87 -15.42 33.37
N ASN A 153 -33.58 -14.43 32.52
CA ASN A 153 -33.81 -13.01 32.77
C ASN A 153 -35.30 -12.63 32.73
N THR A 154 -36.11 -13.31 31.94
CA THR A 154 -37.56 -13.08 31.81
C THR A 154 -38.41 -14.10 32.56
N CYS A 155 -37.78 -14.93 33.40
CA CYS A 155 -38.47 -15.97 34.14
C CYS A 155 -39.13 -15.41 35.42
N THR A 156 -40.45 -15.61 35.52
CA THR A 156 -41.27 -15.22 36.69
C THR A 156 -41.37 -16.32 37.76
N LYS A 157 -40.73 -17.48 37.58
CA LYS A 157 -40.78 -18.61 38.52
C LYS A 157 -39.63 -18.57 39.54
N LYS A 158 -39.91 -18.97 40.80
CA LYS A 158 -38.89 -19.11 41.85
C LYS A 158 -37.92 -20.27 41.52
N PRO A 159 -36.62 -20.14 41.82
CA PRO A 159 -35.61 -21.16 41.50
C PRO A 159 -35.84 -22.46 42.28
N LYS A 160 -35.62 -23.62 41.65
CA LYS A 160 -35.57 -24.92 42.32
C LYS A 160 -34.15 -25.13 42.87
N ILE A 161 -34.00 -25.20 44.19
CA ILE A 161 -32.75 -25.57 44.88
C ILE A 161 -32.78 -27.09 45.06
N ASN A 162 -31.75 -27.81 44.61
CA ASN A 162 -31.67 -29.28 44.71
C ASN A 162 -31.10 -29.71 46.08
N GLU A 163 -31.68 -30.78 46.64
CA GLU A 163 -31.17 -31.55 47.78
C GLU A 163 -29.73 -32.06 47.54
N VAL A 164 -28.89 -31.96 48.57
CA VAL A 164 -27.52 -32.47 48.60
C VAL A 164 -27.55 -33.93 49.09
N GLN A 165 -27.04 -34.85 48.27
CA GLN A 165 -26.77 -36.23 48.71
C GLN A 165 -25.43 -36.29 49.45
N VAL A 166 -25.47 -36.71 50.71
CA VAL A 166 -24.29 -36.98 51.55
C VAL A 166 -23.64 -38.28 51.06
N ILE A 167 -22.35 -38.25 50.78
CA ILE A 167 -21.54 -39.41 50.39
C ILE A 167 -20.89 -39.94 51.67
N GLU A 168 -21.20 -41.17 52.08
CA GLU A 168 -20.51 -41.87 53.17
C GLU A 168 -19.15 -42.39 52.69
N GLU A 169 -18.10 -42.11 53.48
CA GLU A 169 -16.73 -42.59 53.27
C GLU A 169 -16.61 -44.06 53.69
N VAL A 170 -16.03 -44.90 52.82
CA VAL A 170 -15.62 -46.26 53.18
C VAL A 170 -14.10 -46.29 53.38
N GLN A 171 -13.68 -46.62 54.60
CA GLN A 171 -12.28 -46.82 55.00
C GLN A 171 -11.68 -48.07 54.32
N CYS A 172 -10.45 -47.92 53.82
CA CYS A 172 -9.63 -49.04 53.33
C CYS A 172 -8.67 -49.47 54.47
N THR A 173 -8.80 -50.73 54.90
CA THR A 173 -7.82 -51.47 55.71
C THR A 173 -6.85 -52.20 54.80
#